data_AF-A0A2V7TVS7-F1
#
_entry.id   AF-A0A2V7TVS7-F1
#
_cell.length_a   1.000
_cell.length_b   1.000
_cell.length_c   1.000
_cell.angle_alpha   90.00
_cell.angle_beta   90.00
_cell.angle_gamma   90.00
#
_symmetry.space_group_name_H-M   'P 1'
#
loop_
_entity.id
_entity.type
_entity.pdbx_description
1 polymer ?
#
loop_
_entity_poly.entity_id
_entity_poly.type
_entity_poly.pdbx_seq_one_letter_code
_entity_poly.pdbx_strand_id
1 'polypeptide(L)'
;MFVSAIVLVVQISPARAGGDDGTAGNTHHSRVEVTFTKWIAGYPLMAGFTGGDVAGDFVGEVLQRQVSQNGRIIRLEAMYEVQAGEHSFTALIRGGTGETKSGEPASVSGAALLDGVILAGWQTGAQVHVAFQTMTNCVGAPDARTCFEGTITMSKLAPT
;
A
#
# COMPACT_ATOMS: atom_id res chain seq x y z
N MET A 1 -38.96 66.95 7.20
CA MET A 1 -38.51 66.51 8.54
C MET A 1 -38.89 65.04 8.69
N PHE A 2 -37.98 64.10 8.42
CA PHE A 2 -38.04 62.70 8.88
C PHE A 2 -36.60 62.17 8.84
N VAL A 3 -35.96 62.10 10.00
CA VAL A 3 -34.64 61.50 10.18
C VAL A 3 -34.86 60.03 10.49
N SER A 4 -34.50 59.13 9.57
CA SER A 4 -34.55 57.68 9.81
C SER A 4 -33.26 57.25 10.52
N ALA A 5 -33.40 56.76 11.75
CA ALA A 5 -32.32 56.14 12.50
C ALA A 5 -32.22 54.65 12.11
N ILE A 6 -31.07 54.22 11.61
CA ILE A 6 -30.74 52.81 11.38
C ILE A 6 -30.24 52.25 12.72
N VAL A 7 -31.00 51.33 13.33
CA VAL A 7 -30.58 50.60 14.53
C VAL A 7 -29.68 49.44 14.08
N LEU A 8 -28.39 49.54 14.38
CA LEU A 8 -27.42 48.45 14.25
C LEU A 8 -27.56 47.51 15.46
N VAL A 9 -28.19 46.35 15.27
CA VAL A 9 -28.17 45.27 16.26
C VAL A 9 -26.83 44.55 16.15
N VAL A 10 -25.89 44.89 17.03
CA VAL A 10 -24.64 44.13 17.21
C VAL A 10 -24.99 42.78 17.83
N GLN A 11 -25.00 41.73 17.00
CA GLN A 11 -25.13 40.34 17.45
C GLN A 11 -23.83 39.92 18.15
N ILE A 12 -23.75 40.13 19.46
CA ILE A 12 -22.72 39.55 20.32
C ILE A 12 -23.01 38.05 20.44
N SER A 13 -22.31 37.22 19.67
CA SER A 13 -22.34 35.77 19.87
C SER A 13 -21.73 35.43 21.23
N PRO A 14 -22.35 34.55 22.04
CA PRO A 14 -21.78 34.13 23.30
C PRO A 14 -20.51 33.32 23.04
N ALA A 15 -19.37 33.80 23.53
CA ALA A 15 -18.18 32.99 23.67
C ALA A 15 -18.47 31.89 24.69
N ARG A 16 -18.75 30.67 24.21
CA ARG A 16 -18.74 29.47 25.06
C ARG A 16 -17.31 29.02 25.23
N ALA A 17 -16.67 29.48 26.30
CA ALA A 17 -15.52 28.80 26.88
C ALA A 17 -16.05 27.55 27.59
N GLY A 18 -16.13 26.45 26.84
CA GLY A 18 -16.30 25.11 27.38
C GLY A 18 -15.01 24.35 27.15
N GLY A 19 -14.16 24.26 28.18
CA GLY A 19 -13.15 23.23 28.24
C GLY A 19 -13.84 21.92 28.61
N ASP A 20 -13.75 20.93 27.74
CA ASP A 20 -13.25 19.60 28.10
C ASP A 20 -13.12 18.71 26.86
N ASP A 21 -12.06 17.92 26.88
CA ASP A 21 -11.83 16.68 26.16
C ASP A 21 -11.77 16.71 24.62
N GLY A 22 -10.59 17.09 24.13
CA GLY A 22 -9.66 16.06 23.64
C GLY A 22 -10.23 15.00 22.71
N THR A 23 -11.02 15.36 21.69
CA THR A 23 -11.21 14.48 20.53
C THR A 23 -10.40 15.04 19.39
N ALA A 24 -9.13 14.62 19.34
CA ALA A 24 -8.32 14.73 18.15
C ALA A 24 -9.15 14.17 16.99
N GLY A 25 -9.53 15.04 16.06
CA GLY A 25 -10.13 14.63 14.80
C GLY A 25 -9.11 13.76 14.07
N ASN A 26 -9.19 12.45 14.32
CA ASN A 26 -8.42 11.46 13.59
C ASN A 26 -8.97 11.49 12.18
N THR A 27 -8.34 12.31 11.33
CA THR A 27 -8.49 12.25 9.88
C THR A 27 -7.97 10.88 9.49
N HIS A 28 -8.85 9.88 9.56
CA HIS A 28 -8.64 8.58 8.95
C HIS A 28 -8.53 8.83 7.45
N HIS A 29 -7.33 9.19 6.99
CA HIS A 29 -6.89 8.80 5.66
C HIS A 29 -7.07 7.28 5.67
N SER A 30 -8.13 6.77 5.03
CA SER A 30 -8.48 5.36 5.06
C SER A 30 -7.40 4.60 4.31
N ARG A 31 -6.36 4.21 5.03
CA ARG A 31 -5.30 3.31 4.58
C ARG A 31 -5.95 1.97 4.28
N VAL A 32 -5.74 1.46 3.07
CA VAL A 32 -6.18 0.13 2.66
C VAL A 32 -4.98 -0.80 2.75
N GLU A 33 -5.17 -1.96 3.39
CA GLU A 33 -4.15 -2.99 3.55
C GLU A 33 -4.58 -4.30 2.90
N VAL A 34 -3.87 -4.68 1.84
CA VAL A 34 -4.07 -5.93 1.11
C VAL A 34 -2.94 -6.87 1.46
N THR A 35 -3.22 -7.93 2.20
CA THR A 35 -2.22 -8.98 2.43
C THR A 35 -2.13 -9.89 1.22
N PHE A 36 -0.98 -10.52 0.97
CA PHE A 36 -0.82 -11.47 -0.12
C PHE A 36 0.12 -12.61 0.21
N THR A 37 -0.11 -13.73 -0.46
CA THR A 37 0.86 -14.81 -0.63
C THR A 37 1.05 -15.03 -2.12
N LYS A 38 2.30 -15.04 -2.59
CA LYS A 38 2.61 -15.28 -4.01
C LYS A 38 3.84 -16.14 -4.19
N TRP A 39 3.98 -16.71 -5.38
CA TRP A 39 5.14 -17.51 -5.78
C TRP A 39 5.42 -17.33 -7.27
N ILE A 40 6.61 -17.78 -7.70
CA ILE A 40 6.93 -17.85 -9.12
C ILE A 40 6.18 -19.05 -9.72
N ALA A 41 5.24 -18.78 -10.62
CA ALA A 41 4.48 -19.80 -11.34
C ALA A 41 5.32 -20.38 -12.49
N GLY A 42 6.06 -19.50 -13.18
CA GLY A 42 7.05 -19.81 -14.20
C GLY A 42 7.68 -18.50 -14.66
N TYR A 43 8.97 -18.28 -14.40
CA TYR A 43 9.61 -16.97 -14.56
C TYR A 43 9.45 -16.43 -16.00
N PRO A 44 8.99 -15.16 -16.19
CA PRO A 44 8.88 -14.08 -15.19
C PRO A 44 7.53 -13.96 -14.45
N LEU A 45 6.63 -14.93 -14.62
CA LEU A 45 5.26 -14.89 -14.11
C LEU A 45 5.13 -15.33 -12.65
N MET A 46 4.28 -14.62 -11.93
CA MET A 46 3.87 -14.86 -10.56
C MET A 46 2.39 -15.21 -10.49
N ALA A 47 2.06 -16.05 -9.52
CA ALA A 47 0.69 -16.35 -9.12
C ALA A 47 0.58 -16.29 -7.60
N GLY A 48 -0.63 -16.12 -7.10
CA GLY A 48 -0.89 -16.03 -5.67
C GLY A 48 -2.34 -15.70 -5.38
N PHE A 49 -2.57 -15.26 -4.16
CA PHE A 49 -3.86 -14.78 -3.69
C PHE A 49 -3.66 -13.61 -2.70
N THR A 50 -4.71 -12.83 -2.52
CA THR A 50 -4.76 -11.71 -1.58
C THR A 50 -5.81 -11.91 -0.49
N GLY A 51 -5.66 -11.15 0.60
CA GLY A 51 -6.59 -11.07 1.73
C GLY A 51 -6.55 -9.69 2.39
N GLY A 52 -6.95 -9.61 3.66
CA GLY A 52 -7.10 -8.32 4.34
C GLY A 52 -8.33 -7.57 3.82
N ASP A 53 -8.16 -6.28 3.48
CA ASP A 53 -9.26 -5.45 2.98
C ASP A 53 -9.73 -5.85 1.57
N VAL A 54 -8.89 -6.55 0.80
CA VAL A 54 -9.18 -6.98 -0.58
C VAL A 54 -8.76 -8.44 -0.78
N ALA A 55 -9.72 -9.35 -0.68
CA ALA A 55 -9.52 -10.77 -0.97
C ALA A 55 -9.76 -11.09 -2.45
N GLY A 56 -8.88 -11.88 -3.06
CA GLY A 56 -8.95 -12.21 -4.48
C GLY A 56 -7.73 -13.00 -4.96
N ASP A 57 -7.61 -13.14 -6.29
CA ASP A 57 -6.44 -13.75 -6.92
C ASP A 57 -5.34 -12.71 -7.14
N PHE A 58 -4.09 -13.16 -7.07
CA PHE A 58 -2.92 -12.35 -7.39
C PHE A 58 -2.23 -12.90 -8.63
N VAL A 59 -1.96 -12.02 -9.58
CA VAL A 59 -1.11 -12.31 -10.75
C VAL A 59 -0.02 -11.24 -10.82
N GLY A 60 1.14 -11.60 -11.35
CA GLY A 60 2.14 -10.58 -11.62
C GLY A 60 3.22 -11.01 -12.58
N GLU A 61 4.01 -10.04 -13.01
CA GLU A 61 5.12 -10.23 -13.94
C GLU A 61 6.32 -9.42 -13.48
N VAL A 62 7.49 -10.05 -13.42
CA VAL A 62 8.75 -9.35 -13.18
C VAL A 62 9.24 -8.75 -14.50
N LEU A 63 9.20 -7.43 -14.60
CA LEU A 63 9.62 -6.68 -15.80
C LEU A 63 11.13 -6.48 -15.84
N GLN A 64 11.74 -6.21 -14.68
CA GLN A 64 13.19 -6.07 -14.57
C GLN A 64 13.69 -6.57 -13.23
N ARG A 65 14.83 -7.26 -13.25
CA ARG A 65 15.55 -7.70 -12.05
C ARG A 65 17.04 -7.51 -12.23
N GLN A 66 17.64 -6.69 -11.37
CA GLN A 66 19.07 -6.48 -11.29
C GLN A 66 19.58 -6.88 -9.91
N VAL A 67 20.63 -7.69 -9.89
CA VAL A 67 21.26 -8.21 -8.69
C VAL A 67 22.70 -7.71 -8.62
N SER A 68 23.13 -7.24 -7.46
CA SER A 68 24.53 -6.86 -7.20
C SER A 68 25.42 -8.09 -7.07
N GLN A 69 26.74 -7.89 -7.07
CA GLN A 69 27.72 -8.98 -6.94
C GLN A 69 27.57 -9.78 -5.64
N ASN A 70 27.09 -9.15 -4.56
CA ASN A 70 26.84 -9.82 -3.29
C ASN A 70 25.46 -10.47 -3.20
N GLY A 71 24.66 -10.52 -4.28
CA GLY A 71 23.37 -11.22 -4.29
C GLY A 71 22.15 -10.39 -3.87
N ARG A 72 22.30 -9.08 -3.60
CA ARG A 72 21.16 -8.20 -3.27
C ARG A 72 20.39 -7.83 -4.52
N ILE A 73 19.07 -7.77 -4.43
CA ILE A 73 18.24 -7.20 -5.49
C ILE A 73 18.35 -5.68 -5.36
N ILE A 74 19.12 -5.05 -6.24
CA ILE A 74 19.31 -3.59 -6.25
C ILE A 74 18.29 -2.87 -7.11
N ARG A 75 17.62 -3.60 -8.01
CA ARG A 75 16.47 -3.12 -8.75
C ARG A 75 15.54 -4.26 -9.07
N LEU A 76 14.29 -4.10 -8.68
CA LEU A 76 13.15 -4.92 -9.08
C LEU A 76 12.10 -3.97 -9.65
N GLU A 77 11.54 -4.35 -10.79
CA GLU A 77 10.36 -3.73 -11.37
C GLU A 77 9.38 -4.82 -11.74
N ALA A 78 8.13 -4.67 -11.32
CA ALA A 78 7.09 -5.67 -11.56
C ALA A 78 5.73 -5.03 -11.77
N MET A 79 4.90 -5.70 -12.56
CA MET A 79 3.47 -5.40 -12.67
C MET A 79 2.71 -6.38 -11.79
N TYR A 80 1.89 -5.87 -10.86
CA TYR A 80 1.00 -6.67 -10.03
C TYR A 80 -0.44 -6.42 -10.43
N GLU A 81 -1.24 -7.48 -10.44
CA GLU A 81 -2.67 -7.44 -10.66
C GLU A 81 -3.37 -8.19 -9.52
N VAL A 82 -4.33 -7.53 -8.90
CA VAL A 82 -5.25 -8.13 -7.93
C VAL A 82 -6.61 -8.22 -8.57
N GLN A 83 -7.16 -9.43 -8.63
CA GLN A 83 -8.46 -9.74 -9.23
C GLN A 83 -9.47 -9.97 -8.11
N ALA A 84 -10.26 -8.94 -7.80
CA ALA A 84 -11.14 -8.87 -6.62
C ALA A 84 -12.46 -8.12 -6.92
N GLY A 85 -13.07 -8.39 -8.08
CA GLY A 85 -14.32 -7.73 -8.51
C GLY A 85 -14.16 -6.21 -8.64
N GLU A 86 -15.05 -5.45 -8.00
CA GLU A 86 -15.02 -3.97 -8.00
C GLU A 86 -13.75 -3.37 -7.35
N HIS A 87 -12.99 -4.16 -6.58
CA HIS A 87 -11.74 -3.76 -5.97
C HIS A 87 -10.50 -4.25 -6.73
N SER A 88 -10.68 -4.75 -7.97
CA SER A 88 -9.55 -5.18 -8.80
C SER A 88 -8.68 -4.00 -9.21
N PHE A 89 -7.36 -4.21 -9.24
CA PHE A 89 -6.42 -3.16 -9.65
C PHE A 89 -5.13 -3.74 -10.25
N THR A 90 -4.46 -2.92 -11.06
CA THR A 90 -3.13 -3.19 -11.61
C THR A 90 -2.16 -2.11 -11.16
N ALA A 91 -1.00 -2.49 -10.61
CA ALA A 91 0.01 -1.58 -10.11
C ALA A 91 1.39 -1.87 -10.70
N LEU A 92 2.10 -0.82 -11.09
CA LEU A 92 3.53 -0.89 -11.40
C LEU A 92 4.30 -0.56 -10.14
N ILE A 93 5.17 -1.47 -9.73
CA ILE A 93 5.96 -1.33 -8.51
C ILE A 93 7.46 -1.48 -8.80
N ARG A 94 8.27 -0.79 -8.00
CA ARG A 94 9.71 -0.69 -8.16
C ARG A 94 10.39 -0.66 -6.79
N GLY A 95 11.56 -1.24 -6.69
CA GLY A 95 12.38 -1.14 -5.48
C GLY A 95 13.47 -2.20 -5.42
N GLY A 96 13.76 -2.73 -4.25
CA GLY A 96 14.82 -3.72 -4.06
C GLY A 96 14.73 -4.45 -2.74
N THR A 97 15.83 -5.10 -2.35
CA THR A 97 15.93 -5.81 -1.08
C THR A 97 15.80 -4.84 0.10
N GLY A 98 14.84 -5.12 0.98
CA GLY A 98 14.66 -4.42 2.26
C GLY A 98 15.71 -4.85 3.29
N GLU A 99 15.82 -4.10 4.38
CA GLU A 99 16.64 -4.51 5.52
C GLU A 99 16.05 -5.76 6.16
N THR A 100 16.93 -6.69 6.54
CA THR A 100 16.53 -7.87 7.31
C THR A 100 17.06 -7.74 8.71
N LYS A 101 16.42 -8.42 9.67
CA LYS A 101 16.73 -8.35 11.11
C LYS A 101 18.25 -8.16 11.35
N SER A 102 18.56 -7.13 12.12
CA SER A 102 19.89 -6.70 12.60
C SER A 102 21.05 -7.68 12.31
N GLY A 103 21.84 -7.37 11.27
CA GLY A 103 23.21 -7.89 11.12
C GLY A 103 23.42 -9.00 10.07
N GLU A 104 22.37 -9.54 9.44
CA GLU A 104 22.54 -10.47 8.31
C GLU A 104 22.79 -9.70 6.99
N PRO A 105 23.76 -10.11 6.15
CA PRO A 105 23.94 -9.49 4.85
C PRO A 105 22.64 -9.62 4.06
N ALA A 106 22.22 -8.52 3.43
CA ALA A 106 20.95 -8.34 2.72
C ALA A 106 20.77 -9.21 1.44
N SER A 107 21.33 -10.41 1.45
CA SER A 107 21.46 -11.32 0.32
C SER A 107 21.14 -12.77 0.71
N VAL A 108 20.19 -13.03 1.60
CA VAL A 108 19.67 -14.40 1.84
C VAL A 108 18.21 -14.39 2.31
N SER A 109 17.84 -13.37 3.06
CA SER A 109 16.60 -13.27 3.84
C SER A 109 15.37 -12.82 3.04
N GLY A 110 15.57 -12.46 1.76
CA GLY A 110 14.49 -12.37 0.77
C GLY A 110 13.36 -11.38 1.09
N ALA A 111 13.64 -10.38 1.93
CA ALA A 111 12.72 -9.28 2.16
C ALA A 111 12.82 -8.23 1.06
N ALA A 112 11.72 -7.61 0.69
CA ALA A 112 11.71 -6.50 -0.26
C ALA A 112 10.81 -5.37 0.22
N LEU A 113 11.24 -4.14 -0.09
CA LEU A 113 10.46 -2.92 0.05
C LEU A 113 10.36 -2.29 -1.33
N LEU A 114 9.13 -2.15 -1.82
CA LEU A 114 8.83 -1.68 -3.17
C LEU A 114 7.77 -0.60 -3.08
N ASP A 115 7.92 0.45 -3.87
CA ASP A 115 6.94 1.52 -4.00
C ASP A 115 6.42 1.56 -5.43
N GLY A 116 5.22 2.08 -5.60
CA GLY A 116 4.60 2.13 -6.91
C GLY A 116 3.32 2.91 -6.96
N VAL A 117 2.61 2.74 -8.07
CA VAL A 117 1.36 3.43 -8.35
C VAL A 117 0.39 2.48 -9.04
N ILE A 118 -0.89 2.65 -8.73
CA ILE A 118 -1.96 1.94 -9.42
C ILE A 118 -2.18 2.57 -10.78
N LEU A 119 -1.99 1.78 -11.84
CA LEU A 119 -2.12 2.21 -13.22
C LEU A 119 -3.54 2.02 -13.76
N ALA A 120 -4.29 1.05 -13.24
CA ALA A 120 -5.64 0.74 -13.70
C ALA A 120 -6.50 0.12 -12.60
N GLY A 121 -7.82 0.26 -12.75
CA GLY A 121 -8.81 -0.30 -11.84
C GLY A 121 -9.07 0.56 -10.60
N TRP A 122 -9.46 -0.11 -9.52
CA TRP A 122 -9.81 0.53 -8.26
C TRP A 122 -8.63 1.32 -7.68
N GLN A 123 -8.90 2.54 -7.21
CA GLN A 123 -7.88 3.48 -6.69
C GLN A 123 -6.77 3.86 -7.69
N THR A 124 -7.06 3.88 -9.00
CA THR A 124 -6.11 4.37 -10.02
C THR A 124 -5.46 5.71 -9.60
N GLY A 125 -4.13 5.79 -9.71
CA GLY A 125 -3.31 6.93 -9.29
C GLY A 125 -2.88 6.91 -7.82
N ALA A 126 -3.44 6.02 -6.98
CA ALA A 126 -3.00 5.89 -5.60
C ALA A 126 -1.57 5.34 -5.51
N GLN A 127 -0.83 5.79 -4.50
CA GLN A 127 0.49 5.27 -4.19
C GLN A 127 0.34 3.92 -3.49
N VAL A 128 1.22 2.99 -3.83
CA VAL A 128 1.32 1.70 -3.16
C VAL A 128 2.69 1.50 -2.55
N HIS A 129 2.70 1.01 -1.32
CA HIS A 129 3.90 0.53 -0.64
C HIS A 129 3.76 -0.97 -0.40
N VAL A 130 4.73 -1.74 -0.85
CA VAL A 130 4.75 -3.19 -0.79
C VAL A 130 5.93 -3.64 0.06
N ALA A 131 5.63 -4.39 1.12
CA ALA A 131 6.63 -5.07 1.93
C ALA A 131 6.35 -6.57 1.94
N PHE A 132 7.37 -7.40 1.74
CA PHE A 132 7.23 -8.85 1.88
C PHE A 132 8.50 -9.51 2.39
N GLN A 133 8.35 -10.76 2.84
CA GLN A 133 9.44 -11.66 3.20
C GLN A 133 9.38 -12.92 2.35
N THR A 134 10.55 -13.53 2.13
CA THR A 134 10.64 -14.84 1.49
C THR A 134 10.45 -15.92 2.53
N MET A 135 9.57 -16.85 2.21
CA MET A 135 9.15 -17.94 3.08
C MET A 135 9.27 -19.27 2.33
N THR A 136 9.22 -20.36 3.08
CA THR A 136 9.09 -21.72 2.56
C THR A 136 7.81 -22.31 3.09
N ASN A 137 7.08 -23.06 2.26
CA ASN A 137 5.84 -23.75 2.64
C ASN A 137 4.71 -22.81 3.11
N CYS A 138 4.49 -21.70 2.40
CA CYS A 138 3.32 -20.86 2.64
C CYS A 138 2.05 -21.66 2.38
N VAL A 139 1.04 -21.45 3.22
CA VAL A 139 -0.26 -22.10 3.05
C VAL A 139 -0.86 -21.73 1.69
N GLY A 140 -1.38 -22.70 0.94
CA GLY A 140 -2.02 -22.47 -0.37
C GLY A 140 -1.06 -22.26 -1.55
N ALA A 141 0.24 -22.09 -1.30
CA ALA A 141 1.25 -22.17 -2.36
C ALA A 141 1.51 -23.64 -2.73
N PRO A 142 1.91 -23.95 -3.98
CA PRO A 142 2.29 -25.31 -4.35
C PRO A 142 3.43 -25.84 -3.47
N ASP A 143 3.34 -27.12 -3.10
CA ASP A 143 4.28 -27.76 -2.18
C ASP A 143 5.75 -27.56 -2.59
N ALA A 144 6.61 -27.39 -1.57
CA ALA A 144 8.06 -27.23 -1.70
C ALA A 144 8.54 -26.01 -2.52
N ARG A 145 7.66 -25.04 -2.84
CA ARG A 145 8.07 -23.78 -3.48
C ARG A 145 8.44 -22.71 -2.45
N THR A 146 9.46 -21.94 -2.79
CA THR A 146 9.67 -20.61 -2.21
C THR A 146 8.49 -19.72 -2.54
N CYS A 147 8.00 -19.02 -1.54
CA CYS A 147 6.85 -18.13 -1.64
C CYS A 147 7.17 -16.82 -0.91
N PHE A 148 6.32 -15.82 -1.14
CA PHE A 148 6.50 -14.48 -0.62
C PHE A 148 5.20 -14.04 0.04
N GLU A 149 5.28 -13.73 1.34
CA GLU A 149 4.16 -13.23 2.13
C GLU A 149 4.39 -11.76 2.46
N GLY A 150 3.36 -10.94 2.30
CA GLY A 150 3.50 -9.50 2.48
C GLY A 150 2.21 -8.73 2.46
N THR A 151 2.37 -7.40 2.43
CA THR A 151 1.27 -6.43 2.43
C THR A 151 1.50 -5.37 1.35
N ILE A 152 0.43 -5.02 0.64
CA ILE A 152 0.30 -3.83 -0.18
C ILE A 152 -0.50 -2.82 0.63
N THR A 153 0.13 -1.70 0.98
CA THR A 153 -0.53 -0.54 1.59
C THR A 153 -0.85 0.47 0.51
N MET A 154 -2.11 0.90 0.42
CA MET A 154 -2.53 1.94 -0.51
C MET A 154 -2.80 3.24 0.25
N SER A 155 -2.27 4.36 -0.27
CA SER A 155 -2.56 5.70 0.24
C SER A 155 -3.10 6.59 -0.88
N LYS A 156 -4.23 7.25 -0.61
CA LYS A 156 -4.75 8.28 -1.51
C LYS A 156 -3.80 9.48 -1.50
N LEU A 157 -3.46 9.97 -2.68
CA LEU A 157 -2.81 11.27 -2.83
C LEU A 157 -3.72 12.34 -2.22
N ALA A 158 -3.16 13.21 -1.39
CA ALA A 158 -3.89 14.38 -0.93
C ALA A 158 -4.28 15.24 -2.15
N PRO A 159 -5.51 15.79 -2.21
CA PRO A 159 -5.85 16.76 -3.24
C PRO A 159 -4.92 17.97 -3.08
N THR A 160 -4.31 18.39 -4.19
CA THR A 160 -3.48 19.60 -4.27
C THR A 160 -4.32 20.80 -4.65
#